data_AF-A0A3N7ZG86-F1
#
_entry.id   AF-A0A3N7ZG86-F1
#
_cell.length_a   1.000
_cell.length_b   1.000
_cell.length_c   1.000
_cell.angle_alpha   90.00
_cell.angle_beta   90.00
_cell.angle_gamma   90.00
#
_symmetry.space_group_name_H-M   'P 1'
#
loop_
_entity.id
_entity.type
_entity.pdbx_description
1 polymer ?
#
loop_
_entity_poly.entity_id
_entity_poly.type
_entity_poly.pdbx_seq_one_letter_code
_entity_poly.pdbx_strand_id
1 'polypeptide(L)' 'NQPGKEAWPVVGATFVLLHAKQDKPEQGAETLKFFDWAFHNGNQAATDLDYISLPDSVVSEIHKQWKAKIKDASGKAIAN' A
#
# COMPACT_ATOMS: atom_id res chain seq x y z
N ASN A 1 -10.93 -19.67 7.74
CA ASN A 1 -9.88 -20.65 7.41
C ASN A 1 -9.74 -20.69 5.89
N GLN A 2 -8.53 -20.57 5.35
CA GLN A 2 -8.30 -20.67 3.90
C GLN A 2 -8.25 -22.16 3.49
N PRO A 3 -8.77 -22.56 2.33
CA PRO A 3 -8.98 -23.98 1.98
C PRO A 3 -7.73 -24.72 1.49
N GLY A 4 -6.58 -24.04 1.36
CA GLY A 4 -5.35 -24.63 0.85
C GLY A 4 -4.78 -25.67 1.81
N LYS A 5 -4.28 -26.79 1.27
CA LYS A 5 -3.71 -27.90 2.06
C LYS A 5 -2.57 -27.45 2.99
N GLU A 6 -1.74 -26.54 2.52
CA GLU A 6 -0.59 -25.99 3.26
C GLU A 6 -0.87 -24.57 3.81
N ALA A 7 -2.13 -24.13 3.81
CA ALA A 7 -2.47 -22.79 4.27
C ALA A 7 -2.39 -22.70 5.80
N TRP A 8 -1.63 -21.73 6.30
CA TRP A 8 -1.58 -21.45 7.73
C TRP A 8 -2.95 -20.94 8.23
N PRO A 9 -3.50 -21.48 9.34
CA PRO A 9 -4.89 -21.26 9.72
C PRO A 9 -5.21 -19.84 10.22
N VAL A 10 -4.20 -19.09 10.68
CA VAL A 10 -4.34 -17.73 11.24
C VAL A 10 -3.39 -16.78 10.54
N VAL A 11 -3.86 -16.14 9.47
CA VAL A 11 -3.13 -15.13 8.68
C VAL A 11 -4.02 -13.90 8.52
N GLY A 12 -3.43 -12.71 8.58
CA GLY A 12 -4.13 -11.45 8.37
C GLY A 12 -3.24 -10.43 7.67
N ALA A 13 -3.87 -9.57 6.86
CA ALA A 13 -3.21 -8.39 6.31
C ALA A 13 -3.13 -7.27 7.37
N THR A 14 -2.15 -6.39 7.21
CA THR A 14 -2.08 -5.11 7.95
C THR A 14 -2.39 -3.96 7.01
N PHE A 15 -2.85 -2.83 7.56
CA PHE A 15 -3.34 -1.70 6.78
C PHE A 15 -2.76 -0.38 7.26
N VAL A 16 -2.51 0.52 6.30
CA VAL A 16 -2.16 1.92 6.53
C VAL A 16 -3.38 2.77 6.21
N LEU A 17 -3.70 3.70 7.10
CA LEU A 17 -4.83 4.62 6.94
C LEU A 17 -4.32 6.03 6.68
N LEU A 18 -4.88 6.68 5.67
CA LEU A 18 -4.56 8.04 5.25
C LEU A 18 -5.87 8.79 5.00
N HIS A 19 -5.87 10.11 5.19
CA HIS A 19 -7.02 10.92 4.78
C HIS A 19 -7.15 10.93 3.25
N ALA A 20 -8.37 10.76 2.72
CA ALA A 20 -8.60 10.86 1.28
C ALA A 20 -8.39 12.29 0.76
N LYS A 21 -8.80 13.29 1.56
CA LYS A 21 -8.47 14.70 1.34
C LYS A 21 -7.24 15.05 2.18
N GLN A 22 -6.19 15.50 1.53
CA GLN A 22 -4.90 15.80 2.16
C GLN A 22 -4.77 17.31 2.36
N ASP A 23 -4.97 17.76 3.60
CA ASP A 23 -4.76 19.16 4.00
C ASP A 23 -3.27 19.55 3.93
N LYS A 24 -2.40 18.55 3.99
CA LYS A 24 -0.94 18.62 3.92
C LYS A 24 -0.43 17.78 2.74
N PRO A 25 -0.65 18.23 1.48
CA PRO A 25 -0.47 17.39 0.29
C PRO A 25 0.98 16.92 0.10
N GLU A 26 1.97 17.72 0.50
CA GLU A 26 3.39 17.32 0.44
C GLU A 26 3.69 16.13 1.34
N GLN A 27 3.17 16.11 2.57
CA GLN A 27 3.36 15.01 3.51
C GLN A 27 2.61 13.75 3.04
N GLY A 28 1.41 13.92 2.48
CA GLY A 28 0.68 12.84 1.84
C GLY A 28 1.48 12.22 0.69
N ALA A 29 2.06 13.05 -0.19
CA ALA A 29 2.82 12.58 -1.35
C ALA A 29 4.08 11.81 -0.93
N GLU A 30 4.84 12.33 0.04
CA GLU A 30 6.03 11.63 0.56
C GLU A 30 5.66 10.32 1.29
N THR A 31 4.50 10.26 1.94
CA THR A 31 4.00 9.01 2.53
C THR A 31 3.70 7.96 1.46
N LEU A 32 3.02 8.35 0.38
CA LEU A 32 2.74 7.43 -0.73
C LEU A 32 4.03 6.98 -1.42
N LYS A 33 4.98 7.89 -1.61
CA LYS A 33 6.30 7.59 -2.18
C LYS A 33 7.12 6.63 -1.31
N PHE A 34 7.02 6.74 0.02
CA PHE A 34 7.64 5.79 0.94
C PHE A 34 7.09 4.36 0.74
N PHE A 35 5.78 4.19 0.68
CA PHE A 35 5.17 2.88 0.48
C PHE A 35 5.36 2.35 -0.94
N ASP A 36 5.35 3.20 -1.95
CA ASP A 36 5.70 2.84 -3.33
C ASP A 36 7.13 2.30 -3.41
N TRP A 37 8.10 3.00 -2.78
CA TRP A 37 9.47 2.53 -2.67
C TRP A 37 9.55 1.19 -1.93
N ALA A 38 8.78 1.02 -0.85
CA ALA A 38 8.75 -0.23 -0.08
C ALA A 38 8.18 -1.39 -0.90
N PHE A 39 7.14 -1.19 -1.72
CA PHE A 39 6.63 -2.22 -2.63
C PHE A 39 7.65 -2.62 -3.70
N HIS A 40 8.46 -1.68 -4.18
CA HIS A 40 9.47 -1.95 -5.20
C HIS A 40 10.77 -2.56 -4.65
N ASN A 41 11.22 -2.14 -3.46
CA ASN A 41 12.57 -2.44 -2.96
C ASN A 41 12.57 -3.20 -1.63
N GLY A 42 11.43 -3.26 -0.93
CA GLY A 42 11.32 -3.80 0.42
C GLY A 42 11.06 -5.31 0.50
N ASN A 43 10.89 -6.01 -0.62
CA ASN A 43 10.52 -7.43 -0.63
C ASN A 43 11.50 -8.32 0.13
N GLN A 44 12.82 -8.09 -0.01
CA GLN A 44 13.81 -8.86 0.74
C GLN A 44 13.68 -8.61 2.25
N ALA A 45 13.56 -7.34 2.66
CA ALA A 45 13.41 -6.99 4.07
C ALA A 45 12.13 -7.57 4.70
N ALA A 46 11.02 -7.61 3.94
CA ALA A 46 9.78 -8.25 4.38
C ALA A 46 9.98 -9.77 4.54
N THR A 47 10.64 -10.41 3.57
CA THR A 47 10.92 -11.85 3.59
C THR A 47 11.86 -12.23 4.73
N ASP A 48 12.90 -11.44 5.00
CA ASP A 48 13.85 -11.65 6.11
C ASP A 48 13.17 -11.60 7.49
N LEU A 49 11.98 -10.99 7.57
CA LEU A 49 11.12 -10.91 8.75
C LEU A 49 9.90 -11.84 8.66
N ASP A 50 9.90 -12.80 7.73
CA ASP A 50 8.83 -13.78 7.48
C ASP A 50 7.46 -13.18 7.11
N TYR A 51 7.42 -11.94 6.61
CA TYR A 51 6.22 -11.35 6.02
C TYR A 51 6.03 -11.77 4.57
N ILE A 52 4.77 -11.83 4.14
CA ILE A 52 4.39 -12.15 2.76
C ILE A 52 4.18 -10.84 1.99
N SER A 53 4.99 -10.61 0.95
CA SER A 53 4.80 -9.49 0.04
C SER A 53 3.48 -9.60 -0.73
N LEU A 54 2.85 -8.45 -0.99
CA LEU A 54 1.64 -8.40 -1.80
C LEU A 54 1.95 -8.79 -3.26
N PRO A 55 1.04 -9.50 -3.94
CA PRO A 55 1.18 -9.75 -5.37
C PRO A 55 1.18 -8.45 -6.19
N ASP A 56 1.90 -8.42 -7.31
CA ASP A 56 2.01 -7.25 -8.20
C ASP A 56 0.65 -6.72 -8.66
N SER A 57 -0.33 -7.60 -8.88
CA SER A 57 -1.69 -7.21 -9.25
C SER A 57 -2.39 -6.39 -8.17
N VAL A 58 -2.12 -6.69 -6.90
CA VAL A 58 -2.65 -5.96 -5.74
C VAL A 58 -1.94 -4.62 -5.60
N VAL A 59 -0.60 -4.58 -5.75
CA VAL A 59 0.17 -3.33 -5.75
C VAL A 59 -0.30 -2.39 -6.88
N SER A 60 -0.52 -2.93 -8.08
CA SER A 60 -1.06 -2.16 -9.22
C SER A 60 -2.44 -1.57 -8.90
N GLU A 61 -3.32 -2.32 -8.25
CA GLU A 61 -4.63 -1.84 -7.83
C GLU A 61 -4.53 -0.76 -6.75
N ILE A 62 -3.62 -0.91 -5.78
CA ILE A 62 -3.34 0.12 -4.77
C ILE A 62 -2.94 1.44 -5.44
N HIS A 63 -2.01 1.41 -6.41
CA HIS A 63 -1.57 2.61 -7.12
C HIS A 63 -2.71 3.28 -7.90
N LYS A 64 -3.58 2.51 -8.55
CA LYS A 64 -4.79 3.04 -9.22
C LYS A 64 -5.72 3.73 -8.22
N GLN A 65 -5.96 3.11 -7.08
CA GLN A 65 -6.84 3.64 -6.04
C GLN A 65 -6.27 4.93 -5.42
N TRP A 66 -4.95 5.01 -5.21
CA TRP A 66 -4.31 6.22 -4.72
C TRP A 66 -4.54 7.41 -5.66
N LYS A 67 -4.33 7.24 -6.97
CA LYS A 67 -4.59 8.28 -7.98
C LYS A 67 -6.05 8.72 -8.00
N ALA A 68 -6.99 7.79 -7.82
CA ALA A 68 -8.41 8.07 -7.85
C ALA A 68 -8.92 8.77 -6.56
N LYS A 69 -8.40 8.38 -5.40
CA LYS A 69 -9.01 8.69 -4.09
C LYS A 69 -8.24 9.69 -3.24
N ILE A 70 -6.92 9.81 -3.41
CA ILE A 70 -6.09 10.65 -2.54
C ILE A 70 -5.78 11.96 -3.26
N LYS A 71 -6.38 13.04 -2.76
CA LYS A 71 -6.42 14.34 -3.43
C LYS A 71 -6.09 15.47 -2.45
N ASP A 72 -5.56 16.57 -2.97
CA ASP A 72 -5.42 17.80 -2.21
C ASP A 72 -6.77 18.52 -2.02
N ALA A 73 -6.77 19.66 -1.34
CA ALA A 73 -7.98 20.45 -1.10
C ALA A 73 -8.64 21.01 -2.37
N SER A 74 -7.93 21.08 -3.49
CA SER A 74 -8.45 21.48 -4.80
C SER A 74 -9.04 20.32 -5.60
N GLY A 75 -8.89 19.09 -5.12
CA GLY A 75 -9.35 17.87 -5.78
C GLY A 75 -8.33 17.29 -6.77
N LYS A 76 -7.11 17.82 -6.83
CA LYS A 76 -6.02 17.27 -7.65
C LYS A 76 -5.41 16.07 -6.95
N ALA A 77 -5.15 14.99 -7.70
CA ALA A 77 -4.46 13.81 -7.18
C ALA A 77 -3.03 14.16 -6.75
N ILE A 78 -2.59 13.58 -5.62
CA ILE A 78 -1.24 13.80 -5.09
C ILE A 78 -0.30 12.60 -5.30
N ALA A 79 -0.85 11.46 -5.73
CA ALA A 79 -0.08 10.28 -6.11
C ALA A 79 0.47 10.47 -7.54
N ASN A 80 1.75 10.12 -7.74
CA ASN A 80 2.42 10.16 -9.05
C ASN A 80 1.83 9.14 -10.02
#